data_AF-A0A2D6D7W1-F1
#
_entry.id   AF-A0A2D6D7W1-F1
#
_cell.length_a   1.000
_cell.length_b   1.000
_cell.length_c   1.000
_cell.angle_alpha   90.00
_cell.angle_beta   90.00
_cell.angle_gamma   90.00
#
_symmetry.space_group_name_H-M   'P 1'
#
loop_
_entity.id
_entity.type
_entity.pdbx_description
1 polymer ?
#
loop_
_entity_poly.entity_id
_entity_poly.type
_entity_poly.pdbx_seq_one_letter_code
_entity_poly.pdbx_strand_id
1 'polypeptide(L)'
;MRTKRNGILPFLTPRLGNKKSKTFYFSRSTSSIKNFCLSLAAVAMLLQPVLAAAGVSEGVSYLEAQTQDPWITMALVAAGESGISTSHLTSVSGTTATDYAKTILALAAVNENPATFGVIDFVAELKSYHQGGQMGDDSLINDDAWSILALSSVGESGTDEMEDAKDFILDNQNPDGGWSWGVGGASDTNDTSAMIMALIESGVSAGDSVITSALNYLEETQNDDGGFGFDGDSDSDSGSDSWVIAALIKAGINPNSWQEEGNSPIDHLETLQDDDGGFWWVPEGESEFNNKAMTAFAVVALSGSSYPVGYFAGGDAGPLAGTFSLRIEGASRTICDSFVEAENGLDIVENGSEICDYTYTIEDTAFGPYLSEVAGEAAEGLEGWLYLVDYVSPPIGAADYVLVEGEEVLWYYGEWGISPLRLIVSDDEVDSGDSTTITVEYYEDGSWLPLAGATIKGADQDYTANGSGQLALGLDDGFYNLYAEEDGYVRSAKVGVTFGEGVSGNIGLTVEIDQGGGGGGGDGIGLDIDTSSIDFGILSPGEIAESIVGIIGNVGTIDITVSASVSGDTLFTSNLTINAVAPSQYSQDFNAGEGGSATVALSVPENYLGSGVKNGELIFWATPQ
;
A
#
# COMPACT_ATOMS: atom_id res chain seq x y z
N MET A 1 53.30 -87.30 12.92
CA MET A 1 53.11 -86.11 13.78
C MET A 1 51.73 -86.19 14.44
N ARG A 2 51.71 -86.22 15.78
CA ARG A 2 50.65 -85.89 16.79
C ARG A 2 49.19 -85.68 16.30
N THR A 3 48.22 -86.57 16.63
CA THR A 3 47.22 -86.59 17.77
C THR A 3 46.13 -85.50 17.70
N LYS A 4 44.81 -85.63 17.99
CA LYS A 4 43.83 -86.58 18.61
C LYS A 4 42.39 -86.04 18.24
N ARG A 5 41.37 -86.84 17.88
CA ARG A 5 40.25 -87.46 18.65
C ARG A 5 39.26 -86.55 19.44
N ASN A 6 37.95 -86.74 19.10
CA ASN A 6 36.69 -86.82 19.91
C ASN A 6 36.34 -85.65 20.86
N GLY A 7 35.11 -85.15 21.06
CA GLY A 7 33.73 -85.61 20.86
C GLY A 7 32.89 -85.23 22.11
N ILE A 8 31.60 -84.85 21.97
CA ILE A 8 30.42 -85.34 22.73
C ILE A 8 29.17 -84.42 22.51
N LEU A 9 28.04 -85.05 22.11
CA LEU A 9 26.62 -84.59 22.01
C LEU A 9 25.93 -84.56 23.42
N PRO A 10 24.58 -84.44 23.69
CA PRO A 10 23.36 -84.36 22.84
C PRO A 10 22.17 -83.48 23.39
N PHE A 11 21.02 -83.55 22.68
CA PHE A 11 19.61 -83.64 23.16
C PHE A 11 18.71 -82.40 23.46
N LEU A 12 17.57 -82.39 22.74
CA LEU A 12 16.16 -82.20 23.13
C LEU A 12 15.68 -80.87 23.77
N THR A 13 14.82 -80.19 23.00
CA THR A 13 13.54 -79.48 23.34
C THR A 13 12.89 -79.86 24.68
N PRO A 14 12.00 -79.05 25.35
CA PRO A 14 10.89 -78.28 24.72
C PRO A 14 10.31 -77.06 25.52
N ARG A 15 9.17 -76.50 25.02
CA ARG A 15 8.05 -75.83 25.75
C ARG A 15 8.30 -74.38 26.25
N LEU A 16 7.37 -73.41 26.18
CA LEU A 16 5.90 -73.34 25.99
C LEU A 16 5.57 -72.18 25.00
N GLY A 17 4.50 -72.15 24.18
CA GLY A 17 3.08 -72.31 24.50
C GLY A 17 2.57 -71.05 25.24
N ASN A 18 1.51 -70.32 24.87
CA ASN A 18 0.35 -70.61 24.02
C ASN A 18 -0.47 -69.30 23.88
N LYS A 19 -0.96 -69.01 22.67
CA LYS A 19 -2.28 -68.46 22.28
C LYS A 19 -2.98 -67.41 23.18
N LYS A 20 -3.53 -66.40 22.50
CA LYS A 20 -4.98 -66.34 22.21
C LYS A 20 -5.32 -65.40 21.04
N SER A 21 -5.90 -66.00 20.00
CA SER A 21 -6.81 -65.36 19.05
C SER A 21 -8.17 -65.10 19.69
N LYS A 22 -8.86 -64.03 19.28
CA LYS A 22 -10.33 -64.06 19.16
C LYS A 22 -10.77 -63.31 17.90
N THR A 23 -11.78 -63.90 17.29
CA THR A 23 -12.34 -63.66 15.97
C THR A 23 -13.71 -62.97 16.13
N PHE A 24 -13.98 -62.01 15.24
CA PHE A 24 -15.25 -61.47 14.68
C PHE A 24 -16.57 -61.46 15.47
N TYR A 25 -17.30 -60.35 15.35
CA TYR A 25 -18.66 -60.33 14.77
C TYR A 25 -18.94 -59.00 14.02
N PHE A 26 -19.59 -59.12 12.86
CA PHE A 26 -20.10 -58.05 11.99
C PHE A 26 -21.38 -57.43 12.56
N SER A 27 -21.59 -56.13 12.29
CA SER A 27 -22.91 -55.53 12.15
C SER A 27 -22.87 -54.48 11.03
N ARG A 28 -23.46 -54.83 9.88
CA ARG A 28 -23.81 -53.89 8.81
C ARG A 28 -25.07 -53.13 9.23
N SER A 29 -25.03 -51.81 9.14
CA SER A 29 -26.23 -51.01 8.89
C SER A 29 -25.89 -49.97 7.82
N THR A 30 -26.54 -50.13 6.68
CA THR A 30 -26.55 -49.22 5.52
C THR A 30 -27.51 -48.06 5.78
N SER A 31 -27.08 -46.82 5.54
CA SER A 31 -27.97 -45.73 5.08
C SER A 31 -27.19 -44.48 4.65
N SER A 32 -27.21 -44.25 3.33
CA SER A 32 -27.38 -42.97 2.61
C SER A 32 -26.53 -41.74 2.97
N ILE A 33 -25.70 -41.38 1.98
CA ILE A 33 -25.31 -40.03 1.52
C ILE A 33 -26.25 -38.91 2.01
N LYS A 34 -25.65 -37.85 2.58
CA LYS A 34 -26.00 -36.44 2.36
C LYS A 34 -24.83 -35.55 2.77
N ASN A 35 -24.43 -34.67 1.84
CA ASN A 35 -23.44 -33.61 1.99
C ASN A 35 -23.71 -32.76 3.23
N PHE A 36 -22.67 -32.43 3.98
CA PHE A 36 -22.65 -31.24 4.83
C PHE A 36 -21.23 -30.69 4.85
N CYS A 37 -21.02 -29.64 4.04
CA CYS A 37 -19.84 -28.80 4.11
C CYS A 37 -19.83 -28.11 5.48
N LEU A 38 -18.82 -28.40 6.30
CA LEU A 38 -18.39 -27.48 7.35
C LEU A 38 -17.25 -26.66 6.75
N SER A 39 -17.56 -25.45 6.31
CA SER A 39 -16.58 -24.40 6.09
C SER A 39 -16.69 -23.42 7.27
N LEU A 40 -15.95 -23.70 8.34
CA LEU A 40 -15.43 -22.67 9.23
C LEU A 40 -13.92 -22.68 9.01
N ALA A 41 -13.47 -21.99 7.95
CA ALA A 41 -12.11 -21.49 7.89
C ALA A 41 -12.18 -20.08 8.48
N ALA A 42 -11.86 -19.97 9.76
CA ALA A 42 -11.60 -18.68 10.37
C ALA A 42 -10.35 -18.11 9.68
N VAL A 43 -10.54 -17.17 8.77
CA VAL A 43 -9.46 -16.31 8.28
C VAL A 43 -9.17 -15.34 9.43
N ALA A 44 -8.30 -15.79 10.34
CA ALA A 44 -7.59 -14.87 11.20
C ALA A 44 -6.54 -14.19 10.32
N MET A 45 -6.91 -13.08 9.67
CA MET A 45 -5.93 -12.04 9.37
C MET A 45 -5.50 -11.49 10.73
N LEU A 46 -4.48 -12.13 11.30
CA LEU A 46 -3.68 -11.50 12.32
C LEU A 46 -3.05 -10.28 11.63
N LEU A 47 -3.59 -9.09 11.90
CA LEU A 47 -2.75 -7.93 12.15
C LEU A 47 -1.76 -8.38 13.22
N GLN A 48 -0.65 -8.98 12.80
CA GLN A 48 0.46 -9.15 13.71
C GLN A 48 0.93 -7.72 13.97
N PRO A 49 0.99 -7.29 15.25
CA PRO A 49 1.93 -6.23 15.56
C PRO A 49 3.26 -6.71 14.98
N VAL A 50 4.02 -5.81 14.36
CA VAL A 50 5.46 -6.02 14.21
C VAL A 50 5.96 -6.18 15.65
N LEU A 51 5.90 -7.40 16.19
CA LEU A 51 6.78 -7.78 17.27
C LEU A 51 8.13 -7.68 16.60
N ALA A 52 8.90 -6.65 16.93
CA ALA A 52 10.33 -6.75 16.77
C ALA A 52 10.70 -8.09 17.41
N ALA A 53 11.11 -9.05 16.57
CA ALA A 53 11.65 -10.31 17.06
C ALA A 53 12.77 -9.95 18.05
N ALA A 54 12.89 -10.74 19.13
CA ALA A 54 13.95 -10.49 20.08
C ALA A 54 15.29 -10.45 19.31
N GLY A 55 16.06 -9.38 19.45
CA GLY A 55 17.35 -9.24 18.76
C GLY A 55 17.38 -8.26 17.58
N VAL A 56 16.26 -7.85 16.98
CA VAL A 56 16.28 -6.88 15.85
C VAL A 56 16.88 -5.54 16.29
N SER A 57 16.44 -5.01 17.44
CA SER A 57 16.94 -3.73 17.98
C SER A 57 18.44 -3.74 18.32
N GLU A 58 18.93 -4.86 18.85
CA GLU A 58 20.33 -5.07 19.16
C GLU A 58 21.16 -5.18 17.88
N GLY A 59 20.64 -5.90 16.86
CA GLY A 59 21.23 -5.97 15.53
C GLY A 59 21.34 -4.59 14.86
N VAL A 60 20.28 -3.77 14.92
CA VAL A 60 20.30 -2.38 14.45
C VAL A 60 21.42 -1.59 15.15
N SER A 61 21.49 -1.66 16.48
CA SER A 61 22.52 -0.97 17.27
C SER A 61 23.94 -1.39 16.86
N TYR A 62 24.15 -2.68 16.58
CA TYR A 62 25.42 -3.19 16.07
C TYR A 62 25.76 -2.60 14.68
N LEU A 63 24.79 -2.60 13.77
CA LEU A 63 24.94 -2.16 12.38
C LEU A 63 25.20 -0.65 12.25
N GLU A 64 24.53 0.18 13.05
CA GLU A 64 24.76 1.63 13.08
C GLU A 64 26.21 1.98 13.50
N ALA A 65 26.85 1.12 14.30
CA ALA A 65 28.23 1.29 14.72
C ALA A 65 29.26 0.86 13.65
N GLN A 66 28.83 0.22 12.55
CA GLN A 66 29.72 -0.24 11.49
C GLN A 66 29.94 0.82 10.40
N THR A 67 30.89 0.54 9.52
CA THR A 67 31.03 1.31 8.28
C THR A 67 29.82 1.02 7.40
N GLN A 68 29.06 2.06 7.07
CA GLN A 68 27.82 1.93 6.32
C GLN A 68 28.09 1.45 4.89
N ASP A 69 27.28 0.48 4.46
CA ASP A 69 27.26 -0.06 3.11
C ASP A 69 25.81 -0.38 2.70
N PRO A 70 25.52 -0.66 1.41
CA PRO A 70 24.13 -0.84 0.97
C PRO A 70 23.37 -1.98 1.66
N TRP A 71 24.03 -3.05 2.13
CA TRP A 71 23.37 -4.11 2.92
C TRP A 71 22.88 -3.59 4.26
N ILE A 72 23.71 -2.78 4.93
CA ILE A 72 23.33 -2.15 6.19
C ILE A 72 22.15 -1.20 5.97
N THR A 73 22.17 -0.41 4.90
CA THR A 73 21.03 0.45 4.55
C THR A 73 19.73 -0.35 4.42
N MET A 74 19.74 -1.45 3.67
CA MET A 74 18.55 -2.31 3.51
C MET A 74 18.10 -2.95 4.82
N ALA A 75 19.05 -3.38 5.67
CA ALA A 75 18.74 -3.94 6.98
C ALA A 75 18.09 -2.93 7.94
N LEU A 76 18.58 -1.70 7.96
CA LEU A 76 18.01 -0.62 8.76
C LEU A 76 16.59 -0.26 8.27
N VAL A 77 16.37 -0.18 6.95
CA VAL A 77 15.03 0.02 6.37
C VAL A 77 14.09 -1.12 6.77
N ALA A 78 14.52 -2.37 6.62
CA ALA A 78 13.71 -3.53 6.99
C ALA A 78 13.32 -3.52 8.48
N ALA A 79 14.20 -3.02 9.35
CA ALA A 79 13.93 -2.84 10.78
C ALA A 79 13.02 -1.63 11.11
N GLY A 80 12.64 -0.83 10.12
CA GLY A 80 11.77 0.35 10.28
C GLY A 80 12.51 1.62 10.71
N GLU A 81 13.85 1.66 10.57
CA GLU A 81 14.63 2.85 10.88
C GLU A 81 14.43 3.95 9.84
N SER A 82 14.55 5.21 10.28
CA SER A 82 14.36 6.40 9.46
C SER A 82 15.56 7.33 9.54
N GLY A 83 15.70 8.27 8.58
CA GLY A 83 16.83 9.20 8.55
C GLY A 83 18.18 8.54 8.25
N ILE A 84 18.16 7.40 7.57
CA ILE A 84 19.35 6.63 7.19
C ILE A 84 20.18 7.45 6.19
N SER A 85 21.46 7.67 6.50
CA SER A 85 22.36 8.40 5.60
C SER A 85 22.58 7.63 4.30
N THR A 86 22.48 8.31 3.17
CA THR A 86 22.70 7.75 1.82
C THR A 86 24.04 8.14 1.19
N SER A 87 24.89 8.87 1.92
CA SER A 87 26.13 9.43 1.39
C SER A 87 27.11 8.40 0.83
N HIS A 88 27.11 7.17 1.35
CA HIS A 88 27.95 6.06 0.86
C HIS A 88 27.42 5.42 -0.44
N LEU A 89 26.19 5.71 -0.85
CA LEU A 89 25.56 5.17 -2.07
C LEU A 89 25.83 6.02 -3.31
N THR A 90 26.60 7.10 -3.18
CA THR A 90 26.88 8.04 -4.30
C THR A 90 27.79 7.47 -5.39
N SER A 91 28.37 6.29 -5.15
CA SER A 91 29.21 5.57 -6.10
C SER A 91 29.21 4.09 -5.79
N VAL A 92 29.49 3.26 -6.79
CA VAL A 92 29.71 1.83 -6.60
C VAL A 92 31.21 1.50 -6.64
N SER A 93 31.66 0.64 -5.74
CA SER A 93 33.03 0.10 -5.74
C SER A 93 33.11 -1.19 -6.55
N GLY A 94 32.87 -1.12 -7.87
CA GLY A 94 32.70 -2.33 -8.66
C GLY A 94 32.45 -2.09 -10.15
N THR A 95 32.37 -3.19 -10.92
CA THR A 95 32.13 -3.19 -12.38
C THR A 95 31.32 -4.40 -12.84
N THR A 96 30.50 -5.00 -11.97
CA THR A 96 29.57 -6.09 -12.32
C THR A 96 28.13 -5.62 -12.25
N ALA A 97 27.20 -6.30 -12.92
CA ALA A 97 25.77 -6.02 -12.80
C ALA A 97 25.30 -6.03 -11.34
N THR A 98 25.76 -7.00 -10.54
CA THR A 98 25.44 -7.13 -9.12
C THR A 98 25.88 -5.95 -8.26
N ASP A 99 27.00 -5.31 -8.60
CA ASP A 99 27.48 -4.11 -7.89
C ASP A 99 26.45 -2.95 -8.01
N TYR A 100 25.91 -2.75 -9.21
CA TYR A 100 24.87 -1.74 -9.47
C TYR A 100 23.52 -2.15 -8.88
N ALA A 101 23.11 -3.41 -9.06
CA ALA A 101 21.86 -3.93 -8.52
C ALA A 101 21.75 -3.75 -7.00
N LYS A 102 22.82 -4.05 -6.26
CA LYS A 102 22.87 -3.84 -4.81
C LYS A 102 22.67 -2.36 -4.43
N THR A 103 23.28 -1.44 -5.18
CA THR A 103 23.15 0.00 -4.93
C THR A 103 21.74 0.49 -5.23
N ILE A 104 21.14 0.03 -6.34
CA ILE A 104 19.76 0.34 -6.72
C ILE A 104 18.79 -0.13 -5.64
N LEU A 105 18.91 -1.36 -5.16
CA LEU A 105 18.05 -1.91 -4.10
C LEU A 105 18.13 -1.09 -2.81
N ALA A 106 19.32 -0.66 -2.41
CA ALA A 106 19.49 0.16 -1.22
C ALA A 106 18.93 1.57 -1.38
N LEU A 107 19.07 2.18 -2.57
CA LEU A 107 18.49 3.48 -2.88
C LEU A 107 16.95 3.41 -2.95
N ALA A 108 16.41 2.37 -3.61
CA ALA A 108 14.99 2.11 -3.65
C ALA A 108 14.40 1.88 -2.25
N ALA A 109 15.12 1.18 -1.37
CA ALA A 109 14.71 0.95 0.01
C ALA A 109 14.53 2.25 0.81
N VAL A 110 15.34 3.27 0.53
CA VAL A 110 15.24 4.60 1.16
C VAL A 110 14.45 5.61 0.31
N ASN A 111 13.75 5.12 -0.71
CA ASN A 111 12.97 5.92 -1.67
C ASN A 111 13.76 7.02 -2.39
N GLU A 112 15.05 6.78 -2.67
CA GLU A 112 15.90 7.65 -3.49
C GLU A 112 15.91 7.14 -4.93
N ASN A 113 15.81 8.05 -5.90
CA ASN A 113 15.77 7.70 -7.33
C ASN A 113 17.14 7.25 -7.85
N PRO A 114 17.38 5.97 -8.16
CA PRO A 114 18.70 5.49 -8.55
C PRO A 114 19.13 5.93 -9.96
N ALA A 115 18.20 6.42 -10.79
CA ALA A 115 18.52 6.97 -12.11
C ALA A 115 19.09 8.39 -12.04
N THR A 116 18.78 9.13 -10.97
CA THR A 116 19.23 10.52 -10.78
C THR A 116 20.11 10.72 -9.54
N PHE A 117 20.37 9.66 -8.77
CA PHE A 117 21.15 9.75 -7.53
C PHE A 117 22.63 10.02 -7.80
N GLY A 118 23.09 11.23 -7.50
CA GLY A 118 24.47 11.63 -7.67
C GLY A 118 24.82 11.92 -9.14
N VAL A 119 25.87 11.27 -9.65
CA VAL A 119 26.41 11.54 -11.01
C VAL A 119 26.35 10.31 -11.93
N ILE A 120 25.85 9.19 -11.43
CA ILE A 120 25.74 7.92 -12.14
C ILE A 120 24.25 7.61 -12.21
N ASP A 121 23.76 7.33 -13.41
CA ASP A 121 22.44 6.71 -13.59
C ASP A 121 22.62 5.21 -13.37
N PHE A 122 22.39 4.74 -12.14
CA PHE A 122 22.66 3.34 -11.79
C PHE A 122 21.76 2.38 -12.57
N VAL A 123 20.52 2.80 -12.87
CA VAL A 123 19.54 1.99 -13.62
C VAL A 123 20.01 1.80 -15.05
N ALA A 124 20.40 2.87 -15.74
CA ALA A 124 20.95 2.80 -17.09
C ALA A 124 22.24 1.99 -17.15
N GLU A 125 23.12 2.14 -16.15
CA GLU A 125 24.34 1.34 -16.05
C GLU A 125 24.05 -0.15 -15.84
N LEU A 126 23.09 -0.51 -14.98
CA LEU A 126 22.66 -1.91 -14.81
C LEU A 126 22.13 -2.49 -16.12
N LYS A 127 21.22 -1.79 -16.79
CA LYS A 127 20.66 -2.22 -18.09
C LYS A 127 21.74 -2.39 -19.18
N SER A 128 22.86 -1.67 -19.09
CA SER A 128 23.97 -1.82 -20.04
C SER A 128 24.66 -3.19 -20.00
N TYR A 129 24.45 -3.98 -18.93
CA TYR A 129 24.93 -5.36 -18.83
C TYR A 129 24.01 -6.38 -19.50
N HIS A 130 22.84 -5.97 -20.00
CA HIS A 130 21.98 -6.85 -20.78
C HIS A 130 22.64 -7.25 -22.09
N GLN A 131 22.92 -8.54 -22.24
CA GLN A 131 23.51 -9.09 -23.46
C GLN A 131 23.22 -10.58 -23.61
N GLY A 132 22.94 -11.00 -24.85
CA GLY A 132 22.82 -12.43 -25.15
C GLY A 132 21.62 -13.14 -24.51
N GLY A 133 20.60 -12.39 -24.07
CA GLY A 133 19.40 -12.94 -23.43
C GLY A 133 19.54 -13.17 -21.92
N GLN A 134 20.44 -12.45 -21.26
CA GLN A 134 20.65 -12.45 -19.80
C GLN A 134 21.32 -11.13 -19.35
N MET A 135 21.48 -10.94 -18.04
CA MET A 135 22.12 -9.79 -17.41
C MET A 135 23.53 -10.11 -16.88
N GLY A 136 24.59 -9.58 -17.51
CA GLY A 136 25.96 -9.76 -17.03
C GLY A 136 26.74 -10.87 -17.74
N ASP A 137 27.25 -11.84 -16.99
CA ASP A 137 28.12 -12.93 -17.48
C ASP A 137 27.30 -14.21 -17.73
N ASP A 138 27.35 -14.74 -18.96
CA ASP A 138 26.53 -15.90 -19.37
C ASP A 138 26.89 -17.23 -18.68
N SER A 139 27.92 -17.23 -17.83
CA SER A 139 28.27 -18.33 -16.94
C SER A 139 27.66 -18.23 -15.54
N LEU A 140 27.00 -17.12 -15.22
CA LEU A 140 26.41 -16.81 -13.92
C LEU A 140 24.89 -16.75 -14.03
N ILE A 141 24.20 -17.06 -12.94
CA ILE A 141 22.73 -16.92 -12.82
C ILE A 141 22.41 -15.84 -11.77
N ASN A 142 23.33 -15.60 -10.85
CA ASN A 142 23.17 -14.70 -9.72
C ASN A 142 22.98 -13.24 -10.16
N ASP A 143 23.66 -12.80 -11.21
CA ASP A 143 23.52 -11.47 -11.80
C ASP A 143 22.14 -11.22 -12.42
N ASP A 144 21.53 -12.21 -13.05
CA ASP A 144 20.12 -12.15 -13.48
C ASP A 144 19.18 -11.96 -12.30
N ALA A 145 19.33 -12.77 -11.25
CA ALA A 145 18.46 -12.70 -10.08
C ALA A 145 18.54 -11.32 -9.40
N TRP A 146 19.75 -10.79 -9.19
CA TRP A 146 19.93 -9.46 -8.62
C TRP A 146 19.42 -8.34 -9.53
N SER A 147 19.57 -8.50 -10.84
CA SER A 147 19.09 -7.51 -11.81
C SER A 147 17.57 -7.44 -11.81
N ILE A 148 16.86 -8.58 -11.74
CA ILE A 148 15.39 -8.60 -11.61
C ILE A 148 14.96 -7.88 -10.35
N LEU A 149 15.54 -8.21 -9.20
CA LEU A 149 15.19 -7.58 -7.92
C LEU A 149 15.40 -6.06 -7.98
N ALA A 150 16.53 -5.60 -8.52
CA ALA A 150 16.87 -4.19 -8.62
C ALA A 150 15.98 -3.42 -9.62
N LEU A 151 15.72 -3.99 -10.80
CA LEU A 151 14.85 -3.36 -11.80
C LEU A 151 13.42 -3.28 -11.29
N SER A 152 12.92 -4.34 -10.65
CA SER A 152 11.56 -4.31 -10.10
C SER A 152 11.44 -3.29 -8.96
N SER A 153 12.48 -3.15 -8.12
CA SER A 153 12.47 -2.16 -7.05
C SER A 153 12.39 -0.71 -7.52
N VAL A 154 12.54 -0.42 -8.81
CA VAL A 154 12.42 0.93 -9.39
C VAL A 154 11.32 1.06 -10.44
N GLY A 155 10.38 0.10 -10.47
CA GLY A 155 9.25 0.13 -11.39
C GLY A 155 9.57 -0.26 -12.83
N GLU A 156 10.74 -0.87 -13.09
CA GLU A 156 11.18 -1.33 -14.42
C GLU A 156 10.67 -2.77 -14.71
N SER A 157 9.39 -3.01 -14.43
CA SER A 157 8.74 -4.30 -14.62
C SER A 157 8.37 -4.55 -16.09
N GLY A 158 8.49 -5.80 -16.55
CA GLY A 158 8.09 -6.20 -17.91
C GLY A 158 8.96 -5.64 -19.04
N THR A 159 10.18 -5.21 -18.70
CA THR A 159 11.22 -4.82 -19.66
C THR A 159 11.84 -6.05 -20.32
N ASP A 160 12.40 -5.89 -21.53
CA ASP A 160 13.08 -7.00 -22.23
C ASP A 160 14.23 -7.55 -21.37
N GLU A 161 14.96 -6.69 -20.65
CA GLU A 161 16.03 -7.06 -19.74
C GLU A 161 15.54 -7.98 -18.60
N MET A 162 14.40 -7.65 -17.98
CA MET A 162 13.82 -8.43 -16.90
C MET A 162 13.22 -9.75 -17.40
N GLU A 163 12.56 -9.74 -18.55
CA GLU A 163 11.97 -10.95 -19.15
C GLU A 163 13.07 -11.93 -19.58
N ASP A 164 14.15 -11.45 -20.22
CA ASP A 164 15.29 -12.27 -20.59
C ASP A 164 16.00 -12.86 -19.35
N ALA A 165 16.23 -12.05 -18.32
CA ALA A 165 16.82 -12.53 -17.06
C ALA A 165 15.95 -13.62 -16.39
N LYS A 166 14.63 -13.42 -16.38
CA LYS A 166 13.67 -14.41 -15.85
C LYS A 166 13.75 -15.72 -16.62
N ASP A 167 13.70 -15.65 -17.96
CA ASP A 167 13.77 -16.84 -18.81
C ASP A 167 15.11 -17.57 -18.64
N PHE A 168 16.22 -16.83 -18.49
CA PHE A 168 17.53 -17.41 -18.23
C PHE A 168 17.59 -18.17 -16.89
N ILE A 169 17.02 -17.62 -15.82
CA ILE A 169 16.90 -18.33 -14.53
C ILE A 169 16.07 -19.62 -14.68
N LEU A 170 14.92 -19.54 -15.36
CA LEU A 170 14.01 -20.68 -15.58
C LEU A 170 14.70 -21.81 -16.36
N ASP A 171 15.49 -21.48 -17.38
CA ASP A 171 16.19 -22.45 -18.23
C ASP A 171 17.36 -23.16 -17.51
N ASN A 172 17.81 -22.63 -16.37
CA ASN A 172 18.97 -23.13 -15.63
C ASN A 172 18.62 -23.76 -14.26
N GLN A 173 17.34 -24.07 -13.99
CA GLN A 173 16.97 -24.84 -12.79
C GLN A 173 17.53 -26.26 -12.85
N ASN A 174 18.14 -26.72 -11.76
CA ASN A 174 18.67 -28.08 -11.67
C ASN A 174 17.56 -29.13 -11.52
N PRO A 175 17.82 -30.42 -11.84
CA PRO A 175 16.81 -31.47 -11.72
C PRO A 175 16.26 -31.72 -10.30
N ASP A 176 16.97 -31.26 -9.27
CA ASP A 176 16.55 -31.29 -7.87
C ASP A 176 15.61 -30.13 -7.49
N GLY A 177 15.44 -29.14 -8.39
CA GLY A 177 14.61 -27.96 -8.17
C GLY A 177 15.40 -26.73 -7.68
N GLY A 178 16.66 -26.88 -7.29
CA GLY A 178 17.48 -25.77 -6.84
C GLY A 178 18.22 -25.04 -7.97
N TRP A 179 18.96 -24.01 -7.58
CA TRP A 179 19.94 -23.30 -8.42
C TRP A 179 21.27 -23.19 -7.69
N SER A 180 22.29 -22.86 -8.46
CA SER A 180 23.61 -22.50 -7.97
C SER A 180 24.02 -21.13 -8.46
N TRP A 181 25.07 -20.57 -7.88
CA TRP A 181 25.65 -19.30 -8.34
C TRP A 181 25.89 -19.21 -9.86
N GLY A 182 26.42 -20.28 -10.47
CA GLY A 182 26.79 -20.34 -11.89
C GLY A 182 26.10 -21.44 -12.66
N VAL A 183 26.06 -21.32 -13.99
CA VAL A 183 25.40 -22.27 -14.89
C VAL A 183 26.00 -23.67 -14.75
N GLY A 184 25.14 -24.66 -14.44
CA GLY A 184 25.50 -26.07 -14.31
C GLY A 184 26.27 -26.43 -13.04
N GLY A 185 26.31 -25.53 -12.05
CA GLY A 185 26.76 -25.85 -10.69
C GLY A 185 25.77 -26.74 -9.93
N ALA A 186 26.21 -27.26 -8.78
CA ALA A 186 25.35 -27.99 -7.86
C ALA A 186 24.53 -27.01 -7.04
N SER A 187 23.25 -27.31 -6.82
CA SER A 187 22.33 -26.45 -6.09
C SER A 187 22.83 -26.13 -4.67
N ASP A 188 22.57 -24.91 -4.21
CA ASP A 188 22.88 -24.43 -2.86
C ASP A 188 21.70 -23.63 -2.31
N THR A 189 21.62 -23.47 -0.99
CA THR A 189 20.46 -22.87 -0.32
C THR A 189 20.35 -21.37 -0.57
N ASN A 190 21.48 -20.67 -0.71
CA ASN A 190 21.56 -19.22 -0.82
C ASN A 190 21.12 -18.75 -2.20
N ASP A 191 21.72 -19.30 -3.25
CA ASP A 191 21.36 -18.96 -4.62
C ASP A 191 19.95 -19.46 -4.94
N THR A 192 19.55 -20.66 -4.49
CA THR A 192 18.15 -21.10 -4.65
C THR A 192 17.16 -20.11 -4.04
N SER A 193 17.46 -19.58 -2.85
CA SER A 193 16.62 -18.57 -2.19
C SER A 193 16.56 -17.26 -2.97
N ALA A 194 17.68 -16.79 -3.51
CA ALA A 194 17.73 -15.58 -4.35
C ALA A 194 16.89 -15.74 -5.63
N MET A 195 16.96 -16.90 -6.28
CA MET A 195 16.21 -17.19 -7.51
C MET A 195 14.72 -17.31 -7.25
N ILE A 196 14.30 -17.90 -6.11
CA ILE A 196 12.88 -17.87 -5.68
C ILE A 196 12.40 -16.43 -5.56
N MET A 197 13.17 -15.56 -4.88
CA MET A 197 12.76 -14.17 -4.70
C MET A 197 12.65 -13.41 -6.01
N ALA A 198 13.64 -13.55 -6.90
CA ALA A 198 13.66 -12.89 -8.20
C ALA A 198 12.53 -13.39 -9.12
N LEU A 199 12.28 -14.69 -9.17
CA LEU A 199 11.19 -15.25 -9.99
C LEU A 199 9.81 -14.78 -9.51
N ILE A 200 9.56 -14.78 -8.19
CA ILE A 200 8.30 -14.24 -7.65
C ILE A 200 8.16 -12.76 -7.99
N GLU A 201 9.25 -12.00 -7.85
CA GLU A 201 9.28 -10.57 -8.14
C GLU A 201 8.99 -10.25 -9.61
N SER A 202 9.46 -11.10 -10.53
CA SER A 202 9.16 -10.99 -11.97
C SER A 202 7.78 -11.57 -12.38
N GLY A 203 6.93 -11.89 -11.40
CA GLY A 203 5.54 -12.29 -11.62
C GLY A 203 5.29 -13.79 -11.72
N VAL A 204 6.28 -14.65 -11.46
CA VAL A 204 6.05 -16.10 -11.33
C VAL A 204 5.26 -16.36 -10.04
N SER A 205 4.14 -17.07 -10.15
CA SER A 205 3.33 -17.38 -8.97
C SER A 205 4.11 -18.23 -7.96
N ALA A 206 4.01 -17.92 -6.67
CA ALA A 206 4.57 -18.76 -5.60
C ALA A 206 4.05 -20.22 -5.62
N GLY A 207 2.88 -20.45 -6.26
CA GLY A 207 2.32 -21.79 -6.47
C GLY A 207 2.79 -22.50 -7.75
N ASP A 208 3.66 -21.88 -8.55
CA ASP A 208 4.20 -22.50 -9.76
C ASP A 208 5.07 -23.73 -9.41
N SER A 209 5.08 -24.72 -10.31
CA SER A 209 5.93 -25.90 -10.19
C SER A 209 7.42 -25.57 -10.00
N VAL A 210 7.93 -24.52 -10.65
CA VAL A 210 9.34 -24.13 -10.54
C VAL A 210 9.66 -23.66 -9.13
N ILE A 211 8.81 -22.78 -8.56
CA ILE A 211 8.98 -22.26 -7.19
C ILE A 211 8.76 -23.37 -6.16
N THR A 212 7.70 -24.16 -6.31
CA THR A 212 7.40 -25.25 -5.37
C THR A 212 8.45 -26.35 -5.38
N SER A 213 9.09 -26.66 -6.52
CA SER A 213 10.24 -27.56 -6.58
C SER A 213 11.46 -26.99 -5.84
N ALA A 214 11.73 -25.70 -5.99
CA ALA A 214 12.83 -25.05 -5.28
C ALA A 214 12.60 -24.98 -3.76
N LEU A 215 11.36 -24.71 -3.33
CA LEU A 215 10.99 -24.78 -1.92
C LEU A 215 11.12 -26.19 -1.36
N ASN A 216 10.75 -27.24 -2.12
CA ASN A 216 10.97 -28.62 -1.67
C ASN A 216 12.47 -28.94 -1.52
N TYR A 217 13.31 -28.46 -2.44
CA TYR A 217 14.76 -28.59 -2.31
C TYR A 217 15.25 -27.96 -0.99
N LEU A 218 14.83 -26.72 -0.71
CA LEU A 218 15.19 -26.06 0.55
C LEU A 218 14.68 -26.85 1.76
N GLU A 219 13.42 -27.27 1.80
CA GLU A 219 12.84 -28.03 2.92
C GLU A 219 13.60 -29.35 3.17
N GLU A 220 14.02 -30.06 2.11
CA GLU A 220 14.81 -31.29 2.21
C GLU A 220 16.26 -31.07 2.71
N THR A 221 16.75 -29.83 2.69
CA THR A 221 18.10 -29.45 3.15
C THR A 221 18.12 -28.87 4.57
N GLN A 222 16.98 -28.78 5.26
CA GLN A 222 16.92 -28.29 6.63
C GLN A 222 17.63 -29.25 7.59
N ASN A 223 18.51 -28.73 8.45
CA ASN A 223 19.25 -29.50 9.44
C ASN A 223 18.42 -29.79 10.70
N ASP A 224 18.81 -30.80 11.48
CA ASP A 224 18.15 -31.21 12.73
C ASP A 224 18.05 -30.08 13.78
N ASP A 225 18.89 -29.04 13.70
CA ASP A 225 18.86 -27.86 14.57
C ASP A 225 17.86 -26.79 14.11
N GLY A 226 17.14 -27.03 13.01
CA GLY A 226 16.18 -26.13 12.39
C GLY A 226 16.78 -25.13 11.41
N GLY A 227 18.12 -25.00 11.35
CA GLY A 227 18.80 -24.08 10.46
C GLY A 227 19.16 -24.67 9.10
N PHE A 228 19.90 -23.89 8.31
CA PHE A 228 20.40 -24.23 6.99
C PHE A 228 21.89 -23.96 6.89
N GLY A 229 22.62 -24.88 6.25
CA GLY A 229 23.96 -24.63 5.74
C GLY A 229 23.92 -24.18 4.28
N PHE A 230 25.09 -23.86 3.71
CA PHE A 230 25.22 -23.50 2.30
C PHE A 230 24.67 -24.57 1.36
N ASP A 231 24.85 -25.85 1.70
CA ASP A 231 24.25 -26.99 1.00
C ASP A 231 23.70 -28.01 2.02
N GLY A 232 22.99 -29.03 1.54
CA GLY A 232 22.36 -30.04 2.39
C GLY A 232 23.33 -30.96 3.17
N ASP A 233 24.64 -30.82 2.99
CA ASP A 233 25.67 -31.55 3.75
C ASP A 233 26.44 -30.63 4.73
N SER A 234 26.15 -29.32 4.73
CA SER A 234 26.86 -28.30 5.50
C SER A 234 26.18 -27.99 6.84
N ASP A 235 27.00 -27.63 7.83
CA ASP A 235 26.51 -27.16 9.14
C ASP A 235 25.73 -25.83 8.97
N SER A 236 24.74 -25.61 9.85
CA SER A 236 23.87 -24.43 9.80
C SER A 236 24.61 -23.12 10.07
N ASP A 237 24.24 -22.06 9.35
CA ASP A 237 24.90 -20.75 9.44
C ASP A 237 23.92 -19.57 9.27
N SER A 238 24.24 -18.42 9.87
CA SER A 238 23.32 -17.27 9.91
C SER A 238 23.04 -16.67 8.54
N GLY A 239 23.97 -16.79 7.58
CA GLY A 239 23.77 -16.30 6.22
C GLY A 239 22.72 -17.14 5.51
N SER A 240 22.89 -18.46 5.55
CA SER A 240 22.01 -19.41 4.90
C SER A 240 20.60 -19.42 5.51
N ASP A 241 20.48 -19.35 6.83
CA ASP A 241 19.19 -19.13 7.49
C ASP A 241 18.49 -17.87 6.97
N SER A 242 19.22 -16.75 6.92
CA SER A 242 18.65 -15.46 6.55
C SER A 242 18.09 -15.46 5.12
N TRP A 243 18.81 -16.08 4.17
CA TRP A 243 18.35 -16.19 2.78
C TRP A 243 17.12 -17.07 2.65
N VAL A 244 17.11 -18.24 3.31
CA VAL A 244 15.96 -19.15 3.27
C VAL A 244 14.75 -18.49 3.92
N ILE A 245 14.91 -17.85 5.09
CA ILE A 245 13.83 -17.09 5.75
C ILE A 245 13.25 -16.03 4.82
N ALA A 246 14.09 -15.23 4.16
CA ALA A 246 13.64 -14.20 3.22
C ALA A 246 12.87 -14.78 2.02
N ALA A 247 13.31 -15.93 1.47
CA ALA A 247 12.60 -16.63 0.40
C ALA A 247 11.25 -17.18 0.85
N LEU A 248 11.17 -17.75 2.07
CA LEU A 248 9.90 -18.21 2.65
C LEU A 248 8.90 -17.06 2.82
N ILE A 249 9.36 -15.93 3.35
CA ILE A 249 8.56 -14.71 3.50
C ILE A 249 8.05 -14.25 2.13
N LYS A 250 8.91 -14.20 1.11
CA LYS A 250 8.53 -13.83 -0.26
C LYS A 250 7.46 -14.76 -0.85
N ALA A 251 7.55 -16.05 -0.55
CA ALA A 251 6.56 -17.06 -0.95
C ALA A 251 5.27 -17.03 -0.13
N GLY A 252 5.15 -16.14 0.86
CA GLY A 252 4.00 -16.07 1.77
C GLY A 252 3.93 -17.22 2.78
N ILE A 253 5.06 -17.88 3.05
CA ILE A 253 5.21 -18.98 3.99
C ILE A 253 5.75 -18.43 5.31
N ASN A 254 5.12 -18.80 6.43
CA ASN A 254 5.64 -18.45 7.75
C ASN A 254 6.91 -19.28 8.04
N PRO A 255 8.10 -18.67 8.25
CA PRO A 255 9.33 -19.42 8.51
C PRO A 255 9.25 -20.34 9.73
N ASN A 256 8.51 -19.97 10.77
CA ASN A 256 8.31 -20.79 11.97
C ASN A 256 7.52 -22.09 11.71
N SER A 257 6.89 -22.21 10.53
CA SER A 257 6.15 -23.43 10.15
C SER A 257 7.06 -24.54 9.64
N TRP A 258 8.27 -24.22 9.20
CA TRP A 258 9.30 -25.19 8.83
C TRP A 258 10.06 -25.59 10.08
N GLN A 259 9.98 -26.87 10.44
CA GLN A 259 10.53 -27.37 11.70
C GLN A 259 11.19 -28.72 11.50
N GLU A 260 12.42 -28.83 12.01
CA GLU A 260 13.09 -30.11 12.20
C GLU A 260 13.44 -30.31 13.67
N GLU A 261 13.12 -31.51 14.19
CA GLU A 261 13.21 -31.87 15.62
C GLU A 261 12.61 -30.82 16.60
N GLY A 262 11.66 -30.00 16.11
CA GLY A 262 10.97 -28.96 16.86
C GLY A 262 11.64 -27.58 16.88
N ASN A 263 12.68 -27.36 16.07
CA ASN A 263 13.34 -26.07 15.89
C ASN A 263 13.06 -25.53 14.48
N SER A 264 12.84 -24.23 14.37
CA SER A 264 12.66 -23.53 13.11
C SER A 264 13.93 -22.78 12.67
N PRO A 265 13.98 -22.26 11.42
CA PRO A 265 15.11 -21.46 10.96
C PRO A 265 15.29 -20.17 11.77
N ILE A 266 14.18 -19.61 12.26
CA ILE A 266 14.20 -18.44 13.17
C ILE A 266 14.86 -18.82 14.50
N ASP A 267 14.49 -19.97 15.07
CA ASP A 267 15.06 -20.42 16.35
C ASP A 267 16.57 -20.61 16.24
N HIS A 268 17.07 -21.23 15.16
CA HIS A 268 18.51 -21.40 14.95
C HIS A 268 19.22 -20.05 14.75
N LEU A 269 18.70 -19.18 13.89
CA LEU A 269 19.29 -17.86 13.61
C LEU A 269 19.42 -17.01 14.88
N GLU A 270 18.40 -16.99 15.74
CA GLU A 270 18.43 -16.28 17.03
C GLU A 270 19.55 -16.78 17.95
N THR A 271 19.97 -18.06 17.86
CA THR A 271 21.08 -18.59 18.67
C THR A 271 22.44 -18.02 18.29
N LEU A 272 22.57 -17.45 17.10
CA LEU A 272 23.83 -16.93 16.57
C LEU A 272 24.07 -15.45 16.92
N GLN A 273 23.10 -14.79 17.57
CA GLN A 273 23.26 -13.41 18.04
C GLN A 273 24.21 -13.33 19.25
N ASP A 274 25.19 -12.42 19.18
CA ASP A 274 26.09 -12.13 20.28
C ASP A 274 25.58 -11.01 21.21
N ASP A 275 26.20 -10.86 22.38
CA ASP A 275 25.86 -9.85 23.39
C ASP A 275 25.95 -8.39 22.90
N ASP A 276 26.73 -8.13 21.84
CA ASP A 276 26.83 -6.80 21.20
C ASP A 276 25.76 -6.55 20.12
N GLY A 277 24.87 -7.52 19.89
CA GLY A 277 23.78 -7.48 18.93
C GLY A 277 24.10 -8.03 17.55
N GLY A 278 25.37 -8.17 17.18
CA GLY A 278 25.76 -8.73 15.88
C GLY A 278 25.66 -10.25 15.83
N PHE A 279 25.37 -10.80 14.66
CA PHE A 279 25.17 -12.23 14.45
C PHE A 279 26.44 -12.88 13.93
N TRP A 280 26.93 -13.91 14.60
CA TRP A 280 28.05 -14.72 14.12
C TRP A 280 27.66 -15.51 12.87
N TRP A 281 28.63 -15.77 11.98
CA TRP A 281 28.40 -16.65 10.82
C TRP A 281 28.00 -18.05 11.26
N VAL A 282 28.77 -18.65 12.16
CA VAL A 282 28.52 -19.95 12.82
C VAL A 282 28.67 -19.78 14.33
N PRO A 283 28.35 -20.78 15.19
CA PRO A 283 28.52 -20.62 16.63
C PRO A 283 29.93 -20.15 17.05
N GLU A 284 30.00 -19.32 18.08
CA GLU A 284 31.26 -18.70 18.51
C GLU A 284 32.33 -19.77 18.85
N GLY A 285 33.51 -19.63 18.25
CA GLY A 285 34.65 -20.52 18.48
C GLY A 285 34.71 -21.76 17.59
N GLU A 286 33.74 -21.98 16.70
CA GLU A 286 33.75 -23.13 15.77
C GLU A 286 34.63 -22.91 14.53
N SER A 287 34.81 -21.67 14.10
CA SER A 287 35.64 -21.32 12.94
C SER A 287 36.63 -20.21 13.24
N GLU A 288 37.85 -20.32 12.70
CA GLU A 288 38.88 -19.27 12.79
C GLU A 288 38.59 -18.06 11.87
N PHE A 289 37.66 -18.21 10.93
CA PHE A 289 37.21 -17.16 10.02
C PHE A 289 35.87 -16.53 10.45
N ASN A 290 35.33 -16.98 11.60
CA ASN A 290 34.04 -16.53 12.08
C ASN A 290 34.04 -15.02 12.32
N ASN A 291 33.00 -14.36 11.84
CA ASN A 291 32.81 -12.92 11.89
C ASN A 291 31.31 -12.61 11.84
N LYS A 292 30.95 -11.33 11.96
CA LYS A 292 29.55 -10.88 12.03
C LYS A 292 29.05 -10.16 10.79
N ALA A 293 29.68 -10.41 9.64
CA ALA A 293 29.29 -9.77 8.38
C ALA A 293 27.86 -10.14 7.94
N MET A 294 27.30 -11.25 8.45
CA MET A 294 25.94 -11.69 8.12
C MET A 294 24.84 -10.93 8.89
N THR A 295 25.20 -10.06 9.83
CA THR A 295 24.23 -9.33 10.68
C THR A 295 23.16 -8.59 9.87
N ALA A 296 23.52 -7.97 8.75
CA ALA A 296 22.56 -7.25 7.92
C ALA A 296 21.47 -8.17 7.35
N PHE A 297 21.85 -9.37 6.88
CA PHE A 297 20.89 -10.35 6.37
C PHE A 297 20.00 -10.90 7.48
N ALA A 298 20.59 -11.18 8.66
CA ALA A 298 19.85 -11.64 9.83
C ALA A 298 18.79 -10.62 10.28
N VAL A 299 19.14 -9.32 10.29
CA VAL A 299 18.19 -8.25 10.61
C VAL A 299 17.07 -8.17 9.58
N VAL A 300 17.34 -8.25 8.28
CA VAL A 300 16.27 -8.28 7.25
C VAL A 300 15.32 -9.47 7.47
N ALA A 301 15.88 -10.66 7.70
CA ALA A 301 15.11 -11.88 7.92
C ALA A 301 14.23 -11.80 9.18
N LEU A 302 14.81 -11.40 10.32
CA LEU A 302 14.12 -11.30 11.61
C LEU A 302 13.12 -10.14 11.67
N SER A 303 13.27 -9.12 10.83
CA SER A 303 12.26 -8.09 10.62
C SER A 303 11.05 -8.56 9.80
N GLY A 304 11.01 -9.83 9.38
CA GLY A 304 9.91 -10.38 8.58
C GLY A 304 9.87 -9.82 7.16
N SER A 305 11.02 -9.40 6.64
CA SER A 305 11.16 -8.81 5.30
C SER A 305 11.78 -9.77 4.29
N SER A 306 11.61 -9.45 3.00
CA SER A 306 12.24 -10.16 1.88
C SER A 306 12.79 -9.13 0.88
N TYR A 307 13.59 -9.56 -0.09
CA TYR A 307 14.10 -8.66 -1.13
C TYR A 307 13.12 -8.55 -2.32
N PRO A 308 12.96 -7.35 -2.93
CA PRO A 308 13.44 -6.05 -2.47
C PRO A 308 12.81 -5.63 -1.14
N VAL A 309 13.60 -5.02 -0.24
CA VAL A 309 13.10 -4.57 1.08
C VAL A 309 12.29 -3.28 1.01
N GLY A 310 12.35 -2.59 -0.12
CA GLY A 310 11.56 -1.40 -0.44
C GLY A 310 11.62 -1.10 -1.93
N TYR A 311 10.75 -0.22 -2.38
CA TYR A 311 10.57 0.13 -3.78
C TYR A 311 10.65 1.65 -3.93
N PHE A 312 11.36 2.11 -4.95
CA PHE A 312 11.31 3.48 -5.42
C PHE A 312 9.97 3.70 -6.14
N ALA A 313 9.17 4.64 -5.65
CA ALA A 313 7.80 4.84 -6.12
C ALA A 313 7.67 5.61 -7.46
N GLY A 314 8.77 5.92 -8.16
CA GLY A 314 8.72 6.40 -9.55
C GLY A 314 8.09 7.79 -9.70
N GLY A 315 8.68 8.80 -9.09
CA GLY A 315 8.28 10.20 -9.20
C GLY A 315 9.07 11.02 -8.18
N ASP A 316 8.96 12.35 -8.22
CA ASP A 316 9.10 13.13 -7.00
C ASP A 316 8.14 12.51 -5.98
N ALA A 317 8.66 11.62 -5.12
CA ALA A 317 7.92 10.94 -4.09
C ALA A 317 8.45 11.47 -2.76
N GLY A 318 7.85 12.59 -2.35
CA GLY A 318 7.64 12.86 -0.94
C GLY A 318 7.00 11.66 -0.23
N PRO A 319 6.84 11.72 1.10
CA PRO A 319 6.12 10.71 1.84
C PRO A 319 4.78 10.43 1.16
N LEU A 320 4.48 9.15 0.94
CA LEU A 320 3.21 8.55 0.53
C LEU A 320 2.09 9.59 0.43
N ALA A 321 1.60 9.90 -0.78
CA ALA A 321 0.47 10.79 -0.99
C ALA A 321 -0.62 10.51 0.03
N GLY A 322 -0.71 11.40 1.02
CA GLY A 322 -1.78 11.39 1.99
C GLY A 322 -3.00 12.03 1.36
N THR A 323 -4.18 11.67 1.84
CA THR A 323 -5.38 12.43 1.50
C THR A 323 -5.45 13.67 2.40
N PHE A 324 -5.31 14.85 1.82
CA PHE A 324 -5.26 16.14 2.52
C PHE A 324 -6.50 16.97 2.27
N SER A 325 -6.84 17.83 3.23
CA SER A 325 -7.91 18.82 3.03
C SER A 325 -7.40 19.93 2.13
N LEU A 326 -8.02 20.12 0.95
CA LEU A 326 -7.77 21.22 0.04
C LEU A 326 -8.95 22.19 0.04
N ARG A 327 -8.67 23.46 0.34
CA ARG A 327 -9.59 24.57 0.05
C ARG A 327 -8.93 25.58 -0.87
N ILE A 328 -9.62 25.96 -1.95
CA ILE A 328 -9.20 27.02 -2.87
C ILE A 328 -10.25 28.14 -2.84
N GLU A 329 -9.84 29.32 -2.41
CA GLU A 329 -10.68 30.53 -2.36
C GLU A 329 -10.27 31.53 -3.43
N GLY A 330 -11.07 31.65 -4.49
CA GLY A 330 -10.90 32.69 -5.51
C GLY A 330 -11.38 34.06 -5.02
N ALA A 331 -11.37 35.06 -5.91
CA ALA A 331 -11.76 36.41 -5.58
C ALA A 331 -13.24 36.54 -5.15
N SER A 332 -14.12 35.65 -5.64
CA SER A 332 -15.58 35.78 -5.43
C SER A 332 -16.30 34.50 -4.99
N ARG A 333 -15.64 33.33 -5.05
CA ARG A 333 -16.22 32.04 -4.69
C ARG A 333 -15.18 31.04 -4.20
N THR A 334 -15.61 30.04 -3.44
CA THR A 334 -14.83 28.84 -3.19
C THR A 334 -14.76 28.06 -4.50
N ILE A 335 -13.56 27.77 -4.98
CA ILE A 335 -13.29 27.06 -6.22
C ILE A 335 -13.26 25.55 -5.97
N CYS A 336 -12.61 25.13 -4.88
CA CYS A 336 -12.52 23.73 -4.47
C CYS A 336 -12.55 23.64 -2.94
N ASP A 337 -13.19 22.60 -2.42
CA ASP A 337 -13.28 22.25 -1.00
C ASP A 337 -13.47 20.72 -0.95
N SER A 338 -12.37 19.99 -0.90
CA SER A 338 -12.36 18.53 -1.03
C SER A 338 -11.15 17.91 -0.36
N PHE A 339 -11.16 16.59 -0.29
CA PHE A 339 -10.03 15.77 0.10
C PHE A 339 -9.27 15.33 -1.15
N VAL A 340 -7.96 15.57 -1.19
CA VAL A 340 -7.12 15.39 -2.37
C VAL A 340 -5.87 14.62 -1.98
N GLU A 341 -5.55 13.58 -2.74
CA GLU A 341 -4.26 12.90 -2.63
C GLU A 341 -3.17 13.82 -3.17
N ALA A 342 -2.15 14.10 -2.37
CA ALA A 342 -1.05 14.97 -2.77
C ALA A 342 0.19 14.71 -1.93
N GLU A 343 1.33 15.21 -2.40
CA GLU A 343 2.58 15.12 -1.66
C GLU A 343 3.08 16.47 -1.15
N ASN A 344 2.78 17.54 -1.90
CA ASN A 344 3.22 18.89 -1.58
C ASN A 344 2.14 19.94 -1.85
N GLY A 345 2.39 21.16 -1.38
CA GLY A 345 1.45 22.27 -1.48
C GLY A 345 1.10 22.71 -2.90
N LEU A 346 1.89 22.36 -3.92
CA LEU A 346 1.59 22.68 -5.33
C LEU A 346 0.88 21.53 -6.05
N ASP A 347 1.37 20.30 -5.86
CA ASP A 347 0.80 19.06 -6.40
C ASP A 347 -0.68 18.89 -6.02
N ILE A 348 -1.06 19.27 -4.80
CA ILE A 348 -2.46 19.25 -4.36
C ILE A 348 -3.39 20.11 -5.24
N VAL A 349 -2.88 21.16 -5.90
CA VAL A 349 -3.66 21.97 -6.85
C VAL A 349 -3.80 21.27 -8.19
N GLU A 350 -2.82 20.47 -8.60
CA GLU A 350 -2.89 19.69 -9.84
C GLU A 350 -3.91 18.56 -9.67
N ASN A 351 -3.78 17.77 -8.61
CA ASN A 351 -4.67 16.65 -8.32
C ASN A 351 -6.09 17.12 -7.96
N GLY A 352 -6.20 18.24 -7.24
CA GLY A 352 -7.49 18.84 -6.91
C GLY A 352 -8.27 19.31 -8.14
N SER A 353 -7.58 19.60 -9.26
CA SER A 353 -8.23 20.03 -10.49
C SER A 353 -9.07 18.92 -11.13
N GLU A 354 -8.66 17.67 -10.98
CA GLU A 354 -9.38 16.49 -11.48
C GLU A 354 -10.66 16.22 -10.66
N ILE A 355 -10.66 16.61 -9.38
CA ILE A 355 -11.77 16.40 -8.44
C ILE A 355 -12.78 17.55 -8.52
N CYS A 356 -12.30 18.79 -8.59
CA CYS A 356 -13.12 20.00 -8.53
C CYS A 356 -13.38 20.67 -9.90
N ASP A 357 -12.85 20.11 -11.00
CA ASP A 357 -13.02 20.56 -12.38
C ASP A 357 -12.69 22.05 -12.60
N TYR A 358 -11.53 22.49 -12.09
CA TYR A 358 -10.99 23.83 -12.36
C TYR A 358 -9.78 23.78 -13.28
N THR A 359 -9.56 24.85 -14.05
CA THR A 359 -8.32 25.03 -14.81
C THR A 359 -7.25 25.68 -13.96
N TYR A 360 -5.97 25.41 -14.23
CA TYR A 360 -4.86 26.08 -13.56
C TYR A 360 -3.69 26.31 -14.52
N THR A 361 -2.82 27.27 -14.20
CA THR A 361 -1.57 27.54 -14.92
C THR A 361 -0.41 27.68 -13.94
N ILE A 362 0.61 26.84 -14.08
CA ILE A 362 1.87 26.92 -13.35
C ILE A 362 2.96 27.44 -14.29
N GLU A 363 3.70 28.45 -13.83
CA GLU A 363 4.83 29.04 -14.56
C GLU A 363 6.16 28.73 -13.86
N ASP A 364 7.17 28.33 -14.64
CA ASP A 364 8.53 28.20 -14.14
C ASP A 364 9.15 29.59 -13.89
N THR A 365 9.49 29.87 -12.64
CA THR A 365 10.18 31.10 -12.26
C THR A 365 11.59 30.82 -11.73
N ALA A 366 12.39 31.88 -11.53
CA ALA A 366 13.71 31.75 -10.91
C ALA A 366 13.66 31.29 -9.43
N PHE A 367 12.47 31.25 -8.81
CA PHE A 367 12.23 30.84 -7.44
C PHE A 367 11.51 29.49 -7.33
N GLY A 368 11.35 28.78 -8.45
CA GLY A 368 10.57 27.56 -8.54
C GLY A 368 9.25 27.74 -9.30
N PRO A 369 8.45 26.68 -9.42
CA PRO A 369 7.14 26.72 -10.06
C PRO A 369 6.18 27.62 -9.28
N TYR A 370 5.44 28.47 -9.99
CA TYR A 370 4.51 29.44 -9.44
C TYR A 370 3.11 29.24 -10.01
N LEU A 371 2.11 29.07 -9.14
CA LEU A 371 0.71 29.03 -9.53
C LEU A 371 0.25 30.44 -9.96
N SER A 372 0.11 30.63 -11.27
CA SER A 372 -0.16 31.95 -11.87
C SER A 372 -1.63 32.19 -12.16
N GLU A 373 -2.44 31.14 -12.30
CA GLU A 373 -3.87 31.24 -12.60
C GLU A 373 -4.61 30.00 -12.07
N VAL A 374 -5.82 30.20 -11.51
CA VAL A 374 -6.77 29.12 -11.20
C VAL A 374 -8.17 29.59 -11.59
N ALA A 375 -8.95 28.71 -12.23
CA ALA A 375 -10.32 28.95 -12.68
C ALA A 375 -10.52 30.25 -13.50
N GLY A 376 -9.50 30.67 -14.26
CA GLY A 376 -9.53 31.89 -15.07
C GLY A 376 -9.13 33.18 -14.33
N GLU A 377 -8.77 33.10 -13.05
CA GLU A 377 -8.32 34.23 -12.23
C GLU A 377 -6.78 34.26 -12.21
N ALA A 378 -6.18 35.05 -13.12
CA ALA A 378 -4.74 35.20 -13.26
C ALA A 378 -4.18 36.23 -12.28
N ALA A 379 -2.98 35.97 -11.74
CA ALA A 379 -2.27 36.90 -10.88
C ALA A 379 -1.98 38.23 -11.62
N GLU A 380 -2.32 39.35 -10.98
CA GLU A 380 -2.15 40.69 -11.55
C GLU A 380 -1.65 41.69 -10.50
N GLY A 381 -0.55 42.39 -10.81
CA GLY A 381 -0.03 43.46 -9.97
C GLY A 381 0.55 42.95 -8.65
N LEU A 382 -0.14 43.23 -7.54
CA LEU A 382 0.22 42.76 -6.19
C LEU A 382 -0.68 41.62 -5.71
N GLU A 383 -1.73 41.30 -6.46
CA GLU A 383 -2.64 40.20 -6.17
C GLU A 383 -2.21 38.95 -6.93
N GLY A 384 -2.26 37.79 -6.26
CA GLY A 384 -1.95 36.51 -6.87
C GLY A 384 -2.33 35.34 -5.99
N TRP A 385 -1.95 34.14 -6.42
CA TRP A 385 -2.20 32.91 -5.69
C TRP A 385 -1.18 32.68 -4.58
N LEU A 386 -1.70 32.51 -3.37
CA LEU A 386 -0.94 32.32 -2.14
C LEU A 386 -1.47 31.07 -1.44
N TYR A 387 -0.60 30.36 -0.73
CA TYR A 387 -0.98 29.15 0.00
C TYR A 387 -0.64 29.26 1.48
N LEU A 388 -1.46 28.61 2.30
CA LEU A 388 -1.32 28.44 3.74
C LEU A 388 -1.45 26.96 4.06
N VAL A 389 -0.70 26.50 5.06
CA VAL A 389 -0.86 25.17 5.65
C VAL A 389 -1.23 25.35 7.12
N ASP A 390 -2.36 24.78 7.54
CA ASP A 390 -2.98 25.04 8.84
C ASP A 390 -3.05 26.54 9.16
N TYR A 391 -3.45 27.33 8.16
CA TYR A 391 -3.62 28.79 8.22
C TYR A 391 -2.32 29.60 8.38
N VAL A 392 -1.15 28.95 8.30
CA VAL A 392 0.18 29.57 8.38
C VAL A 392 0.82 29.61 7.00
N SER A 393 1.36 30.76 6.60
CA SER A 393 2.12 30.86 5.34
C SER A 393 3.52 30.28 5.52
N PRO A 394 3.88 29.19 4.81
CA PRO A 394 5.21 28.62 4.94
C PRO A 394 6.28 29.51 4.29
N PRO A 395 7.52 29.51 4.82
CA PRO A 395 8.61 30.34 4.28
C PRO A 395 9.30 29.72 3.05
N ILE A 396 8.63 28.81 2.34
CA ILE A 396 9.14 28.04 1.19
C ILE A 396 8.11 27.98 0.06
N GLY A 397 8.52 27.58 -1.14
CA GLY A 397 7.61 27.41 -2.27
C GLY A 397 6.67 26.23 -2.07
N ALA A 398 5.48 26.27 -2.67
CA ALA A 398 4.46 25.24 -2.49
C ALA A 398 4.92 23.87 -3.02
N ALA A 399 5.70 23.83 -4.10
CA ALA A 399 6.30 22.60 -4.62
C ALA A 399 7.36 21.98 -3.68
N ASP A 400 7.97 22.79 -2.82
CA ASP A 400 8.99 22.34 -1.85
C ASP A 400 8.38 22.01 -0.48
N TYR A 401 7.10 22.35 -0.25
CA TYR A 401 6.42 22.10 1.01
C TYR A 401 5.78 20.73 1.01
N VAL A 402 6.45 19.75 1.63
CA VAL A 402 5.95 18.39 1.81
C VAL A 402 4.83 18.36 2.86
N LEU A 403 3.68 17.79 2.50
CA LEU A 403 2.51 17.69 3.37
C LEU A 403 2.63 16.55 4.38
N VAL A 404 2.06 16.74 5.56
CA VAL A 404 2.04 15.78 6.68
C VAL A 404 0.60 15.43 7.05
N GLU A 405 0.31 14.14 7.24
CA GLU A 405 -1.05 13.62 7.51
C GLU A 405 -1.84 14.48 8.51
N GLY A 406 -3.04 14.92 8.11
CA GLY A 406 -3.94 15.73 8.91
C GLY A 406 -3.85 17.25 8.66
N GLU A 407 -2.90 17.72 7.86
CA GLU A 407 -2.78 19.13 7.47
C GLU A 407 -3.92 19.60 6.53
N GLU A 408 -4.34 20.86 6.67
CA GLU A 408 -5.22 21.57 5.74
C GLU A 408 -4.40 22.53 4.85
N VAL A 409 -4.57 22.42 3.54
CA VAL A 409 -4.00 23.35 2.57
C VAL A 409 -5.07 24.34 2.09
N LEU A 410 -4.82 25.63 2.32
CA LEU A 410 -5.67 26.72 1.83
C LEU A 410 -4.91 27.53 0.78
N TRP A 411 -5.36 27.46 -0.46
CA TRP A 411 -4.98 28.40 -1.51
C TRP A 411 -5.98 29.55 -1.61
N TYR A 412 -5.49 30.76 -1.81
CA TYR A 412 -6.35 31.92 -2.01
C TYR A 412 -5.79 32.93 -3.02
N TYR A 413 -6.71 33.63 -3.69
CA TYR A 413 -6.39 34.78 -4.53
C TYR A 413 -6.42 36.06 -3.69
N GLY A 414 -5.32 36.82 -3.64
CA GLY A 414 -5.28 38.08 -2.92
C GLY A 414 -3.88 38.69 -2.77
N GLU A 415 -3.78 39.72 -1.93
CA GLU A 415 -2.50 40.33 -1.56
C GLU A 415 -1.81 39.55 -0.43
N TRP A 416 -0.47 39.58 -0.40
CA TRP A 416 0.31 38.96 0.66
C TRP A 416 -0.03 39.55 2.03
N GLY A 417 -0.32 38.68 3.00
CA GLY A 417 -0.51 39.05 4.40
C GLY A 417 -1.97 39.27 4.83
N ILE A 418 -2.96 38.95 3.98
CA ILE A 418 -4.36 38.89 4.42
C ILE A 418 -4.61 37.64 5.28
N SER A 419 -5.39 37.80 6.34
CA SER A 419 -5.67 36.72 7.29
C SER A 419 -6.86 35.86 6.86
N PRO A 420 -6.82 34.52 7.05
CA PRO A 420 -7.99 33.69 6.83
C PRO A 420 -9.02 33.81 7.95
N LEU A 421 -10.30 33.67 7.58
CA LEU A 421 -11.42 33.59 8.50
C LEU A 421 -11.77 32.14 8.86
N ARG A 422 -12.36 31.96 10.05
CA ARG A 422 -13.07 30.76 10.45
C ARG A 422 -14.43 31.12 11.02
N LEU A 423 -15.44 30.34 10.65
CA LEU A 423 -16.78 30.40 11.22
C LEU A 423 -16.98 29.16 12.10
N ILE A 424 -17.46 29.37 13.32
CA ILE A 424 -17.76 28.31 14.29
C ILE A 424 -19.22 28.41 14.67
N VAL A 425 -19.90 27.28 14.73
CA VAL A 425 -21.29 27.16 15.14
C VAL A 425 -21.33 26.42 16.48
N SER A 426 -22.09 26.92 17.45
CA SER A 426 -22.18 26.27 18.77
C SER A 426 -22.98 24.97 18.77
N ASP A 427 -23.91 24.85 17.81
CA ASP A 427 -24.78 23.71 17.59
C ASP A 427 -25.16 23.68 16.10
N ASP A 428 -24.79 22.61 15.40
CA ASP A 428 -25.06 22.39 13.97
C ASP A 428 -26.40 21.70 13.71
N GLU A 429 -27.09 21.23 14.76
CA GLU A 429 -28.43 20.64 14.70
C GLU A 429 -29.36 21.37 15.68
N VAL A 430 -30.07 22.39 15.19
CA VAL A 430 -30.85 23.32 16.01
C VAL A 430 -32.33 22.98 15.95
N ASP A 431 -33.01 22.86 17.10
CA ASP A 431 -34.46 22.61 17.14
C ASP A 431 -35.28 23.74 16.47
N SER A 432 -36.47 23.38 15.98
CA SER A 432 -37.35 24.34 15.26
C SER A 432 -37.72 25.53 16.15
N GLY A 433 -37.38 26.74 15.68
CA GLY A 433 -37.62 27.98 16.40
C GLY A 433 -36.58 28.35 17.45
N ASP A 434 -35.54 27.53 17.64
CA ASP A 434 -34.37 27.85 18.46
C ASP A 434 -33.29 28.59 17.64
N SER A 435 -32.17 28.92 18.30
CA SER A 435 -31.06 29.66 17.69
C SER A 435 -29.71 29.08 18.11
N THR A 436 -28.75 29.10 17.19
CA THR A 436 -27.35 28.75 17.45
C THR A 436 -26.47 30.01 17.53
N THR A 437 -25.33 29.92 18.20
CA THR A 437 -24.34 31.01 18.24
C THR A 437 -23.29 30.79 17.17
N ILE A 438 -23.20 31.73 16.24
CA ILE A 438 -22.12 31.83 15.26
C ILE A 438 -21.00 32.68 15.86
N THR A 439 -19.77 32.22 15.77
CA THR A 439 -18.55 32.97 16.10
C THR A 439 -17.67 33.06 14.86
N VAL A 440 -17.26 34.28 14.49
CA VAL A 440 -16.34 34.54 13.38
C VAL A 440 -15.02 35.03 13.94
N GLU A 441 -13.94 34.40 13.50
CA GLU A 441 -12.57 34.69 13.93
C GLU A 441 -11.67 34.89 12.71
N TYR A 442 -10.58 35.65 12.88
CA TYR A 442 -9.49 35.75 11.93
C TYR A 442 -8.20 35.22 12.56
N TYR A 443 -7.31 34.66 11.74
CA TYR A 443 -6.04 34.13 12.21
C TYR A 443 -4.92 35.18 12.17
N GLU A 444 -4.24 35.39 13.30
CA GLU A 444 -3.12 36.32 13.43
C GLU A 444 -2.13 35.80 14.48
N ASP A 445 -0.83 35.80 14.16
CA ASP A 445 0.26 35.43 15.07
C ASP A 445 0.06 34.11 15.85
N GLY A 446 -0.47 33.08 15.18
CA GLY A 446 -0.68 31.76 15.78
C GLY A 446 -1.94 31.63 16.64
N SER A 447 -2.86 32.59 16.56
CA SER A 447 -4.09 32.61 17.36
C SER A 447 -5.30 33.05 16.54
N TRP A 448 -6.46 32.48 16.87
CA TRP A 448 -7.75 32.93 16.36
C TRP A 448 -8.29 34.06 17.24
N LEU A 449 -8.63 35.18 16.61
CA LEU A 449 -9.14 36.39 17.27
C LEU A 449 -10.53 36.74 16.73
N PRO A 450 -11.47 37.18 17.59
CA PRO A 450 -12.83 37.49 17.15
C PRO A 450 -12.86 38.66 16.15
N LEU A 451 -13.60 38.49 15.05
CA LEU A 451 -13.77 39.52 14.04
C LEU A 451 -15.11 40.27 14.21
N ALA A 452 -15.05 41.46 14.80
CA ALA A 452 -16.22 42.31 14.95
C ALA A 452 -16.69 42.85 13.60
N GLY A 453 -17.99 42.78 13.34
CA GLY A 453 -18.59 43.31 12.11
C GLY A 453 -18.49 42.39 10.89
N ALA A 454 -17.92 41.18 11.04
CA ALA A 454 -17.85 40.21 9.95
C ALA A 454 -19.24 39.89 9.38
N THR A 455 -19.32 39.71 8.07
CA THR A 455 -20.54 39.32 7.37
C THR A 455 -20.66 37.80 7.29
N ILE A 456 -21.79 37.25 7.78
CA ILE A 456 -22.16 35.84 7.66
C ILE A 456 -23.12 35.70 6.47
N LYS A 457 -22.79 34.79 5.57
CA LYS A 457 -23.52 34.46 4.34
C LYS A 457 -23.99 33.01 4.36
N GLY A 458 -24.79 32.61 3.36
CA GLY A 458 -25.30 31.24 3.22
C GLY A 458 -26.73 31.01 3.73
N ALA A 459 -27.42 32.08 4.11
CA ALA A 459 -28.83 32.09 4.50
C ALA A 459 -29.68 32.93 3.53
N ASP A 460 -30.93 33.22 3.89
CA ASP A 460 -31.87 34.05 3.10
C ASP A 460 -31.44 35.52 2.95
N GLN A 461 -30.59 35.98 3.86
CA GLN A 461 -29.98 37.31 3.86
C GLN A 461 -28.59 37.26 4.52
N ASP A 462 -27.85 38.36 4.37
CA ASP A 462 -26.57 38.55 5.04
C ASP A 462 -26.79 38.98 6.50
N TYR A 463 -25.99 38.44 7.41
CA TYR A 463 -26.01 38.78 8.83
C TYR A 463 -24.66 39.36 9.26
N THR A 464 -24.64 40.10 10.37
CA THR A 464 -23.42 40.79 10.84
C THR A 464 -23.08 40.41 12.28
N ALA A 465 -21.84 40.01 12.51
CA ALA A 465 -21.33 39.72 13.83
C ALA A 465 -21.25 40.98 14.71
N ASN A 466 -21.54 40.81 16.00
CA ASN A 466 -21.46 41.90 16.98
C ASN A 466 -20.00 42.27 17.32
N GLY A 467 -19.81 43.17 18.30
CA GLY A 467 -18.48 43.63 18.75
C GLY A 467 -17.57 42.56 19.36
N SER A 468 -18.06 41.34 19.56
CA SER A 468 -17.31 40.17 20.03
C SER A 468 -17.13 39.11 18.93
N GLY A 469 -17.44 39.43 17.67
CA GLY A 469 -17.38 38.48 16.56
C GLY A 469 -18.48 37.42 16.62
N GLN A 470 -19.58 37.68 17.32
CA GLN A 470 -20.64 36.69 17.55
C GLN A 470 -22.01 37.13 17.04
N LEU A 471 -22.84 36.16 16.70
CA LEU A 471 -24.25 36.35 16.36
C LEU A 471 -25.07 35.18 16.90
N ALA A 472 -26.17 35.46 17.59
CA ALA A 472 -27.20 34.45 17.83
C ALA A 472 -28.11 34.41 16.59
N LEU A 473 -28.10 33.30 15.88
CA LEU A 473 -28.77 33.10 14.60
C LEU A 473 -29.87 32.04 14.73
N GLY A 474 -31.10 32.44 14.44
CA GLY A 474 -32.25 31.53 14.26
C GLY A 474 -32.75 31.66 12.82
N LEU A 475 -32.94 30.52 12.15
CA LEU A 475 -33.46 30.42 10.79
C LEU A 475 -34.74 29.57 10.78
N ASP A 476 -35.46 29.60 9.67
CA ASP A 476 -36.57 28.66 9.42
C ASP A 476 -36.02 27.22 9.27
N ASP A 477 -36.88 26.21 9.44
CA ASP A 477 -36.46 24.80 9.31
C ASP A 477 -35.83 24.52 7.93
N GLY A 478 -34.63 23.94 7.90
CA GLY A 478 -33.86 23.70 6.68
C GLY A 478 -32.37 23.44 6.92
N PHE A 479 -31.63 23.16 5.85
CA PHE A 479 -30.17 23.00 5.87
C PHE A 479 -29.49 24.19 5.19
N TYR A 480 -28.47 24.77 5.83
CA TYR A 480 -27.78 25.97 5.40
C TYR A 480 -26.26 25.77 5.43
N ASN A 481 -25.56 26.20 4.37
CA ASN A 481 -24.10 26.22 4.34
C ASN A 481 -23.59 27.63 4.66
N LEU A 482 -23.35 27.90 5.94
CA LEU A 482 -22.97 29.22 6.44
C LEU A 482 -21.47 29.46 6.30
N TYR A 483 -21.07 30.67 5.92
CA TYR A 483 -19.65 31.06 5.85
C TYR A 483 -19.48 32.56 6.15
N ALA A 484 -18.26 32.95 6.52
CA ALA A 484 -17.90 34.34 6.78
C ALA A 484 -17.09 34.93 5.62
N GLU A 485 -17.38 36.20 5.31
CA GLU A 485 -16.71 36.98 4.27
C GLU A 485 -16.58 38.43 4.75
N GLU A 486 -15.39 39.02 4.59
CA GLU A 486 -15.13 40.42 4.94
C GLU A 486 -13.96 40.95 4.10
N ASP A 487 -14.03 42.23 3.70
CA ASP A 487 -12.97 42.86 2.91
C ASP A 487 -11.62 42.81 3.64
N GLY A 488 -10.57 42.37 2.94
CA GLY A 488 -9.21 42.26 3.50
C GLY A 488 -8.92 40.94 4.24
N TYR A 489 -9.82 39.96 4.16
CA TYR A 489 -9.65 38.63 4.73
C TYR A 489 -9.95 37.53 3.70
N VAL A 490 -9.36 36.35 3.89
CA VAL A 490 -9.74 35.14 3.11
C VAL A 490 -11.02 34.56 3.69
N ARG A 491 -12.00 34.26 2.83
CA ARG A 491 -13.29 33.66 3.22
C ARG A 491 -13.11 32.38 4.06
N SER A 492 -14.04 32.16 4.99
CA SER A 492 -14.02 30.94 5.82
C SER A 492 -14.49 29.72 5.04
N ALA A 493 -14.13 28.53 5.55
CA ALA A 493 -14.84 27.30 5.17
C ALA A 493 -16.35 27.44 5.42
N LYS A 494 -17.13 26.68 4.65
CA LYS A 494 -18.58 26.56 4.84
C LYS A 494 -18.87 25.55 5.94
N VAL A 495 -19.83 25.90 6.80
CA VAL A 495 -20.31 25.03 7.88
C VAL A 495 -21.78 24.73 7.63
N GLY A 496 -22.11 23.46 7.50
CA GLY A 496 -23.49 22.99 7.41
C GLY A 496 -24.21 23.13 8.75
N VAL A 497 -25.43 23.69 8.74
CA VAL A 497 -26.28 23.83 9.92
C VAL A 497 -27.72 23.46 9.56
N THR A 498 -28.30 22.56 10.35
CA THR A 498 -29.70 22.14 10.25
C THR A 498 -30.55 22.87 11.28
N PHE A 499 -31.69 23.41 10.88
CA PHE A 499 -32.74 23.94 11.76
C PHE A 499 -34.01 23.07 11.63
N GLY A 500 -34.62 22.71 12.76
CA GLY A 500 -35.84 21.90 12.86
C GLY A 500 -35.68 20.39 12.69
N GLU A 501 -36.80 19.67 12.82
CA GLU A 501 -36.90 18.28 12.36
C GLU A 501 -37.00 18.29 10.82
N GLY A 502 -35.88 18.61 10.17
CA GLY A 502 -35.78 18.62 8.72
C GLY A 502 -36.26 17.28 8.16
N VAL A 503 -37.18 17.35 7.19
CA VAL A 503 -37.49 16.25 6.28
C VAL A 503 -36.18 15.91 5.57
N SER A 504 -35.44 14.91 6.03
CA SER A 504 -34.24 14.43 5.35
C SER A 504 -34.66 13.66 4.10
N GLY A 505 -34.97 14.40 3.05
CA GLY A 505 -34.95 13.92 1.69
C GLY A 505 -33.59 14.21 1.08
N ASN A 506 -32.54 13.48 1.45
CA ASN A 506 -31.30 13.53 0.69
C ASN A 506 -31.41 12.59 -0.51
N ILE A 507 -31.79 13.19 -1.63
CA ILE A 507 -31.33 12.77 -2.95
C ILE A 507 -30.84 14.03 -3.64
N GLY A 508 -29.53 14.26 -3.60
CA GLY A 508 -28.90 15.32 -4.37
C GLY A 508 -28.62 14.86 -5.80
N LEU A 509 -29.57 15.08 -6.71
CA LEU A 509 -29.33 15.20 -8.15
C LEU A 509 -30.03 16.47 -8.66
N THR A 510 -29.29 17.49 -9.11
CA THR A 510 -29.73 18.63 -9.99
C THR A 510 -28.47 19.44 -10.34
N VAL A 511 -27.99 19.74 -11.56
CA VAL A 511 -28.45 20.38 -12.83
C VAL A 511 -28.84 21.87 -12.76
N GLU A 512 -28.06 22.76 -13.42
CA GLU A 512 -28.57 23.96 -14.13
C GLU A 512 -27.62 24.37 -15.29
N ILE A 513 -28.24 24.85 -16.38
CA ILE A 513 -27.74 24.98 -17.76
C ILE A 513 -27.68 26.49 -18.14
N ASP A 514 -26.88 26.82 -19.17
CA ASP A 514 -27.22 27.74 -20.31
C ASP A 514 -26.40 29.07 -20.41
N GLN A 515 -26.02 29.66 -21.56
CA GLN A 515 -26.38 29.43 -22.97
C GLN A 515 -25.24 29.66 -24.00
N GLY A 516 -25.13 28.74 -24.96
CA GLY A 516 -25.14 29.07 -26.38
C GLY A 516 -23.82 29.29 -27.14
N GLY A 517 -23.48 28.33 -28.02
CA GLY A 517 -23.10 28.70 -29.40
C GLY A 517 -22.02 27.91 -30.14
N GLY A 518 -22.40 26.74 -30.70
CA GLY A 518 -21.89 26.18 -31.98
C GLY A 518 -20.56 25.42 -31.93
N GLY A 519 -20.40 24.21 -32.48
CA GLY A 519 -21.26 23.39 -33.31
C GLY A 519 -20.38 22.43 -34.14
N GLY A 520 -20.81 21.18 -34.31
CA GLY A 520 -20.20 20.23 -35.25
C GLY A 520 -20.06 18.84 -34.65
N GLY A 521 -20.85 17.88 -35.15
CA GLY A 521 -20.91 16.52 -34.65
C GLY A 521 -19.55 15.83 -34.56
N GLY A 522 -19.30 15.23 -33.40
CA GLY A 522 -18.25 14.26 -33.15
C GLY A 522 -18.85 13.14 -32.30
N ASP A 523 -18.40 11.91 -32.55
CA ASP A 523 -18.80 10.73 -31.81
C ASP A 523 -18.50 10.90 -30.32
N GLY A 524 -19.45 10.55 -29.46
CA GLY A 524 -19.39 10.85 -28.02
C GLY A 524 -19.84 9.67 -27.17
N ILE A 525 -19.19 9.53 -26.01
CA ILE A 525 -19.59 8.62 -24.93
C ILE A 525 -20.74 9.26 -24.16
N GLY A 526 -21.73 8.48 -23.76
CA GLY A 526 -22.78 8.93 -22.88
C GLY A 526 -23.31 7.79 -22.04
N LEU A 527 -23.41 7.98 -20.73
CA LEU A 527 -23.95 7.00 -19.78
C LEU A 527 -25.07 7.68 -18.98
N ASP A 528 -26.22 7.01 -18.87
CA ASP A 528 -27.36 7.48 -18.09
C ASP A 528 -27.79 6.39 -17.08
N ILE A 529 -28.15 6.78 -15.86
CA ILE A 529 -28.46 5.90 -14.71
C ILE A 529 -29.82 6.32 -14.11
N ASP A 530 -30.77 5.38 -14.01
CA ASP A 530 -32.19 5.63 -13.66
C ASP A 530 -32.45 5.74 -12.16
N THR A 531 -31.46 5.41 -11.34
CA THR A 531 -31.59 5.39 -9.89
C THR A 531 -30.73 6.47 -9.27
N SER A 532 -31.39 7.43 -8.66
CA SER A 532 -30.78 8.59 -8.01
C SER A 532 -30.33 8.31 -6.57
N SER A 533 -30.83 7.25 -5.95
CA SER A 533 -30.38 6.77 -4.64
C SER A 533 -30.75 5.31 -4.41
N ILE A 534 -30.03 4.68 -3.47
CA ILE A 534 -30.33 3.34 -2.98
C ILE A 534 -30.50 3.42 -1.47
N ASP A 535 -31.69 3.08 -0.97
CA ASP A 535 -31.96 2.90 0.46
C ASP A 535 -32.01 1.40 0.77
N PHE A 536 -31.04 0.93 1.56
CA PHE A 536 -30.98 -0.46 2.01
C PHE A 536 -31.85 -0.73 3.26
N GLY A 537 -32.47 0.30 3.83
CA GLY A 537 -33.33 0.21 5.00
C GLY A 537 -32.56 -0.06 6.30
N ILE A 538 -33.28 -0.56 7.31
CA ILE A 538 -32.70 -0.90 8.62
C ILE A 538 -32.22 -2.36 8.56
N LEU A 539 -30.91 -2.57 8.68
CA LEU A 539 -30.29 -3.89 8.65
C LEU A 539 -29.65 -4.26 9.98
N SER A 540 -29.83 -5.51 10.37
CA SER A 540 -29.19 -6.15 11.52
C SER A 540 -27.88 -6.83 11.09
N PRO A 541 -26.91 -7.04 12.00
CA PRO A 541 -25.75 -7.89 11.72
C PRO A 541 -26.15 -9.26 11.16
N GLY A 542 -25.58 -9.64 10.02
CA GLY A 542 -25.90 -10.85 9.27
C GLY A 542 -27.00 -10.70 8.22
N GLU A 543 -27.64 -9.54 8.09
CA GLU A 543 -28.64 -9.28 7.05
C GLU A 543 -28.01 -8.74 5.76
N ILE A 544 -28.64 -9.07 4.63
CA ILE A 544 -28.29 -8.60 3.29
C ILE A 544 -29.51 -7.90 2.71
N ALA A 545 -29.30 -6.73 2.13
CA ALA A 545 -30.31 -6.05 1.32
C ALA A 545 -29.82 -5.82 -0.10
N GLU A 546 -30.75 -5.91 -1.05
CA GLU A 546 -30.49 -5.75 -2.48
C GLU A 546 -31.38 -4.63 -3.03
N SER A 547 -30.82 -3.88 -3.97
CA SER A 547 -31.54 -2.93 -4.80
C SER A 547 -31.13 -3.12 -6.27
N ILE A 548 -32.04 -2.82 -7.19
CA ILE A 548 -31.77 -2.92 -8.62
C ILE A 548 -31.61 -1.50 -9.17
N VAL A 549 -30.42 -1.22 -9.67
CA VAL A 549 -30.06 0.02 -10.37
C VAL A 549 -30.34 -0.17 -11.86
N GLY A 550 -31.20 0.67 -12.42
CA GLY A 550 -31.38 0.77 -13.87
C GLY A 550 -30.23 1.55 -14.47
N ILE A 551 -29.49 0.95 -15.40
CA ILE A 551 -28.50 1.66 -16.22
C ILE A 551 -29.27 2.02 -17.51
N ILE A 552 -29.76 3.25 -17.61
CA ILE A 552 -30.63 3.73 -18.73
C ILE A 552 -29.94 3.52 -20.08
N GLY A 553 -28.61 3.48 -20.11
CA GLY A 553 -27.83 2.89 -21.19
C GLY A 553 -26.83 3.85 -21.80
N ASN A 554 -26.12 3.33 -22.80
CA ASN A 554 -25.17 4.08 -23.60
C ASN A 554 -25.92 5.08 -24.50
N VAL A 555 -26.08 6.31 -24.03
CA VAL A 555 -26.71 7.42 -24.76
C VAL A 555 -25.76 8.09 -25.76
N GLY A 556 -24.53 7.59 -25.86
CA GLY A 556 -23.52 7.99 -26.83
C GLY A 556 -23.69 7.33 -28.21
N THR A 557 -22.72 7.56 -29.11
CA THR A 557 -22.71 7.01 -30.48
C THR A 557 -21.70 5.88 -30.70
N ILE A 558 -20.93 5.51 -29.67
CA ILE A 558 -19.88 4.47 -29.70
C ILE A 558 -20.10 3.50 -28.56
N ASP A 559 -19.69 2.23 -28.71
CA ASP A 559 -19.83 1.20 -27.68
C ASP A 559 -18.94 1.51 -26.46
N ILE A 560 -19.41 1.15 -25.26
CA ILE A 560 -18.76 1.50 -24.00
C ILE A 560 -18.63 0.30 -23.06
N THR A 561 -17.61 0.33 -22.20
CA THR A 561 -17.47 -0.53 -21.03
C THR A 561 -17.76 0.30 -19.78
N VAL A 562 -18.65 -0.18 -18.91
CA VAL A 562 -19.03 0.48 -17.66
C VAL A 562 -18.37 -0.22 -16.49
N SER A 563 -17.62 0.52 -15.66
CA SER A 563 -17.02 0.05 -14.40
C SER A 563 -17.58 0.82 -13.20
N ALA A 564 -17.19 0.45 -11.97
CA ALA A 564 -17.70 1.12 -10.76
C ALA A 564 -16.64 1.32 -9.65
N SER A 565 -16.87 2.30 -8.78
CA SER A 565 -16.11 2.53 -7.54
C SER A 565 -17.03 2.95 -6.40
N VAL A 566 -16.60 2.73 -5.15
CA VAL A 566 -17.40 3.03 -3.95
C VAL A 566 -16.53 3.77 -2.93
N SER A 567 -17.10 4.79 -2.26
CA SER A 567 -16.43 5.58 -1.21
C SER A 567 -17.38 5.84 -0.02
N GLY A 568 -16.87 6.41 1.07
CA GLY A 568 -17.63 6.73 2.29
C GLY A 568 -17.45 5.72 3.43
N ASP A 569 -18.50 5.44 4.21
CA ASP A 569 -18.41 4.59 5.39
C ASP A 569 -17.91 3.18 5.03
N THR A 570 -17.04 2.62 5.89
CA THR A 570 -16.37 1.34 5.66
C THR A 570 -17.35 0.17 5.51
N LEU A 571 -18.57 0.29 6.02
CA LEU A 571 -19.64 -0.67 5.76
C LEU A 571 -19.90 -0.84 4.26
N PHE A 572 -19.91 0.25 3.48
CA PHE A 572 -20.14 0.21 2.04
C PHE A 572 -18.88 -0.18 1.28
N THR A 573 -17.73 0.42 1.57
CA THR A 573 -16.50 0.15 0.82
C THR A 573 -16.01 -1.29 0.97
N SER A 574 -16.36 -1.95 2.08
CA SER A 574 -15.93 -3.33 2.36
C SER A 574 -17.00 -4.40 2.07
N ASN A 575 -18.29 -4.04 1.98
CA ASN A 575 -19.37 -5.04 1.95
C ASN A 575 -20.46 -4.79 0.90
N LEU A 576 -20.29 -3.81 0.02
CA LEU A 576 -21.16 -3.59 -1.12
C LEU A 576 -20.68 -4.45 -2.31
N THR A 577 -21.63 -5.01 -3.07
CA THR A 577 -21.36 -5.76 -4.31
C THR A 577 -22.28 -5.31 -5.43
N ILE A 578 -21.82 -5.45 -6.67
CA ILE A 578 -22.60 -5.20 -7.89
C ILE A 578 -22.60 -6.49 -8.71
N ASN A 579 -23.77 -7.05 -9.00
CA ASN A 579 -23.92 -8.35 -9.65
C ASN A 579 -23.07 -9.47 -8.99
N ALA A 580 -22.99 -9.44 -7.66
CA ALA A 580 -22.23 -10.37 -6.82
C ALA A 580 -20.68 -10.30 -6.95
N VAL A 581 -20.13 -9.24 -7.52
CA VAL A 581 -18.69 -8.93 -7.48
C VAL A 581 -18.43 -7.62 -6.73
N ALA A 582 -17.20 -7.37 -6.28
CA ALA A 582 -16.84 -6.09 -5.68
C ALA A 582 -16.98 -4.94 -6.70
N PRO A 583 -17.27 -3.70 -6.29
CA PRO A 583 -17.40 -2.57 -7.20
C PRO A 583 -16.19 -2.37 -8.11
N SER A 584 -14.97 -2.51 -7.58
CA SER A 584 -13.71 -2.44 -8.35
C SER A 584 -13.55 -3.55 -9.40
N GLN A 585 -14.33 -4.62 -9.30
CA GLN A 585 -14.32 -5.76 -10.22
C GLN A 585 -15.54 -5.75 -11.15
N TYR A 586 -16.47 -4.81 -10.97
CA TYR A 586 -17.64 -4.69 -11.82
C TYR A 586 -17.23 -4.12 -13.18
N SER A 587 -17.60 -4.82 -14.24
CA SER A 587 -17.44 -4.38 -15.62
C SER A 587 -18.61 -4.92 -16.46
N GLN A 588 -19.20 -4.06 -17.27
CA GLN A 588 -20.27 -4.43 -18.19
C GLN A 588 -20.25 -3.62 -19.48
N ASP A 589 -20.35 -4.32 -20.60
CA ASP A 589 -20.34 -3.74 -21.93
C ASP A 589 -21.74 -3.34 -22.41
N PHE A 590 -21.85 -2.17 -23.06
CA PHE A 590 -23.07 -1.67 -23.68
C PHE A 590 -22.80 -1.14 -25.08
N ASN A 591 -23.50 -1.70 -26.08
CA ASN A 591 -23.49 -1.13 -27.43
C ASN A 591 -24.19 0.25 -27.45
N ALA A 592 -23.90 1.08 -28.44
CA ALA A 592 -24.56 2.36 -28.61
C ALA A 592 -26.10 2.22 -28.63
N GLY A 593 -26.78 2.93 -27.72
CA GLY A 593 -28.23 2.88 -27.54
C GLY A 593 -28.77 1.69 -26.74
N GLU A 594 -27.90 0.84 -26.19
CA GLU A 594 -28.26 -0.29 -25.32
C GLU A 594 -28.20 0.09 -23.83
N GLY A 595 -29.13 -0.44 -23.03
CA GLY A 595 -29.17 -0.23 -21.58
C GLY A 595 -29.42 -1.54 -20.83
N GLY A 596 -29.29 -1.51 -19.51
CA GLY A 596 -29.35 -2.70 -18.67
C GLY A 596 -29.67 -2.38 -17.21
N SER A 597 -29.31 -3.31 -16.32
CA SER A 597 -29.49 -3.13 -14.88
C SER A 597 -28.40 -3.85 -14.12
N ALA A 598 -28.04 -3.31 -12.97
CA ALA A 598 -27.11 -3.91 -12.03
C ALA A 598 -27.81 -4.12 -10.68
N THR A 599 -27.65 -5.30 -10.09
CA THR A 599 -28.10 -5.56 -8.72
C THR A 599 -27.01 -5.13 -7.76
N VAL A 600 -27.30 -4.14 -6.92
CA VAL A 600 -26.41 -3.68 -5.86
C VAL A 600 -26.86 -4.30 -4.54
N ALA A 601 -25.96 -5.00 -3.85
CA ALA A 601 -26.25 -5.66 -2.59
C ALA A 601 -25.30 -5.19 -1.49
N LEU A 602 -25.84 -4.88 -0.31
CA LEU A 602 -25.07 -4.57 0.89
C LEU A 602 -25.24 -5.70 1.92
N SER A 603 -24.13 -6.28 2.36
CA SER A 603 -24.11 -7.30 3.42
C SER A 603 -23.59 -6.70 4.72
N VAL A 604 -24.34 -6.82 5.82
CA VAL A 604 -23.83 -6.43 7.15
C VAL A 604 -23.17 -7.64 7.80
N PRO A 605 -21.87 -7.61 8.17
CA PRO A 605 -21.21 -8.74 8.82
C PRO A 605 -21.90 -9.20 10.12
N GLU A 606 -21.92 -10.50 10.42
CA GLU A 606 -22.54 -11.03 11.66
C GLU A 606 -21.92 -10.46 12.95
N ASN A 607 -20.65 -10.08 12.89
CA ASN A 607 -19.89 -9.47 13.97
C ASN A 607 -19.83 -7.93 13.89
N TYR A 608 -20.64 -7.29 13.04
CA TYR A 608 -20.66 -5.83 12.91
C TYR A 608 -21.15 -5.18 14.21
N LEU A 609 -20.34 -4.28 14.78
CA LEU A 609 -20.60 -3.61 16.06
C LEU A 609 -21.07 -2.15 15.91
N GLY A 610 -21.07 -1.62 14.69
CA GLY A 610 -21.50 -0.25 14.38
C GLY A 610 -23.01 -0.07 14.50
N SER A 611 -23.43 1.17 14.79
CA SER A 611 -24.86 1.56 14.81
C SER A 611 -25.02 2.99 14.28
N GLY A 612 -26.26 3.40 14.00
CA GLY A 612 -26.57 4.70 13.39
C GLY A 612 -26.73 4.63 11.86
N VAL A 613 -27.06 5.77 11.26
CA VAL A 613 -27.20 5.89 9.80
C VAL A 613 -25.81 5.92 9.17
N LYS A 614 -25.62 5.12 8.12
CA LYS A 614 -24.36 5.01 7.38
C LYS A 614 -24.56 5.55 5.97
N ASN A 615 -23.58 6.32 5.49
CA ASN A 615 -23.60 6.92 4.16
C ASN A 615 -22.37 6.50 3.34
N GLY A 616 -22.55 6.37 2.04
CA GLY A 616 -21.48 6.10 1.08
C GLY A 616 -21.89 6.55 -0.32
N GLU A 617 -20.94 6.55 -1.24
CA GLU A 617 -21.12 6.96 -2.63
C GLU A 617 -20.71 5.81 -3.56
N LEU A 618 -21.48 5.61 -4.64
CA LEU A 618 -21.23 4.58 -5.66
C LEU A 618 -21.20 5.26 -7.03
N ILE A 619 -20.07 5.22 -7.70
CA ILE A 619 -19.84 5.86 -8.99
C ILE A 619 -19.76 4.80 -10.08
N PHE A 620 -20.42 5.05 -11.21
CA PHE A 620 -20.25 4.25 -12.43
C PHE A 620 -19.49 5.07 -13.49
N TRP A 621 -18.47 4.47 -14.07
CA TRP A 621 -17.63 5.07 -15.11
C TRP A 621 -17.95 4.46 -16.45
N ALA A 622 -17.82 5.21 -17.55
CA ALA A 622 -17.92 4.68 -18.91
C ALA A 622 -16.65 4.99 -19.70
N THR A 623 -16.03 3.95 -20.26
CA THR A 623 -14.90 4.07 -21.17
C THR A 623 -15.30 3.56 -22.56
N PRO A 624 -14.74 4.11 -23.65
CA PRO A 624 -15.01 3.60 -24.98
C PRO A 624 -14.36 2.23 -25.17
N GLN A 625 -15.01 1.34 -25.93
CA GLN A 625 -14.46 0.03 -26.28
C GLN A 625 -13.36 0.08 -27.34
#